data_AF-A0AAV8YCX5-F1
#
_entry.id   AF-A0AAV8YCX5-F1
#
_cell.length_a   1.000
_cell.length_b   1.000
_cell.length_c   1.000
_cell.angle_alpha   90.00
_cell.angle_beta   90.00
_cell.angle_gamma   90.00
#
_symmetry.space_group_name_H-M   'P 1'
#
loop_
_entity.id
_entity.type
_entity.pdbx_description
1 polymer ?
#
loop_
_entity_poly.entity_id
_entity_poly.type
_entity_poly.pdbx_seq_one_letter_code
_entity_poly.pdbx_strand_id
1 'polypeptide(L)'
;MSIVQLPSTRSYWNLNLNHRLVSEVMSCNRWEDIKRFLHFNSNIYMIPSGNPGNDKLYKIRPLLNKLRERLLKVPKEEYLAIDEQIIPTKARSSLKQYNPKKPP
;
A
#
# COMPACT_ATOMS: atom_id res chain seq x y z
N MET A 1 0.30 -0.87 -12.69
CA MET A 1 0.61 -2.25 -13.13
C MET A 1 -0.44 -3.28 -12.70
N SER A 2 -1.72 -2.91 -12.59
CA SER A 2 -2.74 -3.84 -12.07
C SER A 2 -3.53 -4.54 -13.18
N ILE A 3 -3.87 -3.80 -14.23
CA ILE A 3 -4.68 -4.30 -15.35
C ILE A 3 -3.77 -5.07 -16.31
N VAL A 4 -2.80 -4.39 -16.92
CA VAL A 4 -1.72 -5.05 -17.66
C VAL A 4 -0.60 -5.34 -16.69
N GLN A 5 -0.18 -6.60 -16.60
CA GLN A 5 0.94 -7.04 -15.77
C GLN A 5 2.17 -7.32 -16.65
N LEU A 6 3.27 -6.61 -16.39
CA LEU A 6 4.56 -6.88 -17.02
C LEU A 6 5.54 -7.47 -16.00
N PRO A 7 6.61 -8.15 -16.44
CA PRO A 7 7.55 -8.82 -15.53
C PRO A 7 8.22 -7.89 -14.52
N SER A 8 8.38 -6.60 -14.85
CA SER A 8 8.97 -5.61 -13.96
C SER A 8 8.29 -4.24 -14.10
N THR A 9 8.43 -3.39 -13.08
CA THR A 9 7.93 -2.01 -13.15
C THR A 9 8.61 -1.18 -14.21
N ARG A 10 9.91 -1.36 -14.42
CA ARG A 10 10.63 -0.62 -15.48
C ARG A 10 10.15 -1.01 -16.89
N SER A 11 9.57 -2.20 -17.06
CA SER A 11 9.06 -2.66 -18.37
C SER A 11 7.97 -1.75 -18.96
N TYR A 12 7.26 -0.96 -18.16
CA TYR A 12 6.26 -0.01 -18.69
C TYR A 12 6.88 1.17 -19.42
N TRP A 13 8.18 1.42 -19.22
CA TRP A 13 8.96 2.43 -19.93
C TRP A 13 9.82 1.84 -21.04
N ASN A 14 9.65 0.54 -21.35
CA ASN A 14 10.34 -0.07 -22.48
C ASN A 14 9.66 0.33 -23.80
N LEU A 15 10.44 0.94 -24.71
CA LEU A 15 9.96 1.40 -26.01
C LEU A 15 9.38 0.26 -26.87
N ASN A 16 9.94 -0.95 -26.77
CA ASN A 16 9.49 -2.12 -27.53
C ASN A 16 8.14 -2.65 -27.04
N LEU A 17 7.82 -2.46 -25.76
CA LEU A 17 6.54 -2.85 -25.18
C LEU A 17 5.47 -1.75 -25.35
N ASN A 18 5.89 -0.54 -25.76
CA ASN A 18 5.05 0.58 -26.19
C ASN A 18 3.86 0.91 -25.26
N HIS A 19 4.06 0.85 -23.93
CA HIS A 19 3.05 1.23 -22.95
C HIS A 19 3.00 2.75 -22.71
N ARG A 20 2.62 3.47 -23.76
CA ARG A 20 2.58 4.95 -23.79
C ARG A 20 1.79 5.58 -22.65
N LEU A 21 0.65 4.99 -22.28
CA LEU A 21 -0.20 5.46 -21.18
C LEU A 21 0.54 5.59 -19.83
N VAL A 22 1.63 4.84 -19.62
CA VAL A 22 2.47 4.98 -18.41
C VAL A 22 3.68 5.84 -18.70
N SER A 23 4.38 5.58 -19.80
CA SER A 23 5.65 6.26 -20.10
C SER A 23 5.50 7.75 -20.42
N GLU A 24 4.36 8.17 -20.95
CA GLU A 24 4.08 9.58 -21.30
C GLU A 24 3.67 10.42 -20.08
N VAL A 25 3.15 9.81 -19.02
CA VAL A 25 2.68 10.54 -17.82
C VAL A 25 3.84 11.03 -16.96
N MET A 26 4.88 10.20 -16.77
CA MET A 26 6.10 10.58 -16.05
C MET A 26 7.26 9.65 -16.43
N SER A 27 8.50 10.11 -16.21
CA SER A 27 9.67 9.27 -16.43
C SER A 27 9.76 8.12 -15.40
N CYS A 28 10.42 7.03 -15.78
CA CYS A 28 10.65 5.88 -14.90
C CYS A 28 11.36 6.29 -13.60
N ASN A 29 12.36 7.18 -13.71
CA ASN A 29 13.10 7.67 -12.55
C ASN A 29 12.21 8.48 -11.62
N ARG A 30 11.37 9.37 -12.16
CA ARG A 30 10.43 10.16 -11.34
C ARG A 30 9.45 9.27 -10.58
N TRP A 31 8.93 8.23 -11.24
CA TRP A 31 8.07 7.24 -10.60
C TRP A 31 8.77 6.52 -9.43
N GLU A 32 10.00 6.07 -9.63
CA GLU A 32 10.79 5.40 -8.59
C GLU A 32 11.11 6.32 -7.41
N ASP A 33 11.44 7.59 -7.68
CA ASP A 33 11.68 8.59 -6.64
C ASP A 33 10.43 8.82 -5.80
N ILE A 34 9.28 9.04 -6.44
CA ILE A 34 8.00 9.20 -5.72
C ILE A 34 7.75 7.97 -4.85
N LYS A 35 7.88 6.76 -5.41
CA LYS A 35 7.65 5.51 -4.68
C LYS A 35 8.61 5.35 -3.49
N ARG A 36 9.87 5.76 -3.62
CA ARG A 36 10.90 5.65 -2.58
C ARG A 36 10.66 6.62 -1.42
N PHE A 37 10.21 7.83 -1.72
CA PHE A 37 10.08 8.91 -0.73
C PHE A 37 8.63 9.18 -0.28
N LEU A 38 7.66 8.37 -0.73
CA LEU A 38 6.27 8.49 -0.33
C LEU A 38 6.09 8.28 1.18
N HIS A 39 5.49 9.26 1.84
CA HIS A 39 5.30 9.27 3.29
C HIS A 39 4.03 10.02 3.68
N PHE A 40 3.35 9.56 4.74
CA PHE A 40 2.01 10.03 5.10
C PHE A 40 1.89 10.58 6.54
N ASN A 41 2.97 10.57 7.34
CA ASN A 41 2.89 11.04 8.72
C ASN A 41 4.25 11.44 9.32
N SER A 42 4.39 12.66 9.85
CA SER A 42 5.67 13.20 10.35
C SER A 42 6.40 12.29 11.35
N ASN A 43 7.67 12.00 11.09
CA ASN A 43 8.50 11.19 11.98
C ASN A 43 8.86 11.94 13.29
N ILE A 44 8.69 13.27 13.34
CA ILE A 44 9.03 14.11 14.51
C ILE A 44 8.25 13.67 15.75
N TYR A 45 7.01 13.24 15.58
CA TYR A 45 6.11 12.85 16.68
C TYR A 45 6.01 11.31 16.84
N MET A 46 6.90 10.55 16.19
CA MET A 46 6.85 9.10 16.25
C MET A 46 7.39 8.59 17.60
N ILE A 47 6.53 7.97 18.38
CA ILE A 47 6.91 7.33 19.65
C ILE A 47 7.79 6.10 19.36
N PRO A 48 8.97 5.93 20.00
CA PRO A 48 9.84 4.78 19.77
C PRO A 48 9.20 3.45 20.15
N SER A 49 9.66 2.36 19.53
CA SER A 49 9.18 1.01 19.81
C SER A 49 9.45 0.62 21.27
N GLY A 50 8.49 -0.02 21.92
CA GLY A 50 8.57 -0.43 23.32
C GLY A 50 8.06 0.61 24.33
N ASN A 51 7.83 1.85 23.90
CA ASN A 51 7.23 2.87 24.76
C ASN A 51 5.70 2.82 24.71
N PRO A 52 5.02 3.19 25.83
CA PRO A 52 3.57 3.34 25.85
C PRO A 52 3.08 4.27 24.73
N GLY A 53 2.04 3.86 24.02
CA GLY A 53 1.47 4.64 22.91
C GLY A 53 2.16 4.45 21.56
N ASN A 54 3.18 3.59 21.45
CA ASN A 54 3.74 3.23 20.14
C ASN A 54 2.68 2.59 19.22
N ASP A 55 2.45 3.20 18.06
CA ASP A 55 1.60 2.65 17.01
C ASP A 55 2.46 2.04 15.89
N LYS A 56 2.39 0.72 15.72
CA LYS A 56 3.13 -0.01 14.66
C LYS A 56 2.75 0.47 13.24
N LEU A 57 1.58 1.07 13.06
CA LEU A 57 1.08 1.61 11.79
C LEU A 57 1.20 3.15 11.70
N TYR A 58 1.91 3.79 12.64
CA TYR A 58 2.01 5.25 12.76
C TYR A 58 2.27 5.95 11.42
N LYS A 59 3.21 5.44 10.62
CA LYS A 59 3.64 6.03 9.34
C LYS A 59 2.51 6.17 8.30
N ILE A 60 1.45 5.38 8.40
CA ILE A 60 0.29 5.40 7.49
C ILE A 60 -1.02 5.72 8.23
N ARG A 61 -0.98 5.97 9.54
CA ARG A 61 -2.17 6.17 10.37
C ARG A 61 -3.11 7.26 9.85
N PRO A 62 -2.63 8.45 9.42
CA PRO A 62 -3.52 9.47 8.88
C PRO A 62 -4.28 9.01 7.63
N LEU A 63 -3.62 8.25 6.75
CA LEU A 63 -4.25 7.66 5.56
C LEU A 63 -5.32 6.64 5.94
N LEU A 64 -5.02 5.73 6.89
CA LEU A 64 -5.98 4.73 7.35
C LEU A 64 -7.21 5.35 8.01
N ASN A 65 -7.01 6.39 8.83
CA ASN A 65 -8.11 7.13 9.44
C ASN A 65 -8.98 7.78 8.37
N LYS A 66 -8.36 8.43 7.37
CA LYS A 66 -9.10 9.09 6.29
C LYS A 66 -9.89 8.10 5.44
N LEU A 67 -9.30 6.93 5.16
CA LEU A 67 -9.96 5.86 4.43
C LEU A 67 -11.17 5.35 5.23
N ARG A 68 -11.00 5.08 6.53
CA ARG A 68 -12.09 4.65 7.41
C ARG A 68 -13.23 5.66 7.44
N GLU A 69 -12.94 6.95 7.62
CA GLU A 69 -13.95 8.03 7.60
C GLU A 69 -14.77 8.02 6.30
N ARG A 70 -14.13 7.76 5.16
CA ARG A 70 -14.81 7.69 3.87
C ARG A 70 -15.64 6.42 3.72
N LEU A 71 -15.08 5.26 4.05
CA LEU A 71 -15.76 3.96 3.93
C LEU A 71 -16.97 3.85 4.84
N LEU A 72 -16.95 4.49 6.01
CA LEU A 72 -18.10 4.51 6.93
C LEU A 72 -19.33 5.24 6.34
N LYS A 73 -19.12 6.15 5.37
CA LYS A 73 -20.21 6.87 4.69
C LYS A 73 -20.93 6.01 3.64
N VAL A 74 -20.37 4.85 3.28
CA VAL A 74 -21.01 3.94 2.33
C VAL A 74 -22.22 3.30 3.01
N PRO A 75 -23.45 3.44 2.45
CA PRO A 75 -24.64 2.77 2.94
C PRO A 75 -24.44 1.26 3.00
N LYS A 76 -25.01 0.62 4.01
CA LYS A 76 -24.90 -0.83 4.22
C LYS A 76 -26.21 -1.49 3.85
N GLU A 77 -26.10 -2.64 3.21
CA GLU A 77 -27.23 -3.53 2.95
C GLU A 77 -27.62 -4.28 4.23
N GLU A 78 -28.78 -4.93 4.20
CA GLU A 78 -29.34 -5.66 5.35
C GLU A 78 -28.46 -6.83 5.81
N TYR A 79 -27.89 -7.56 4.85
CA TYR A 79 -27.08 -8.75 5.10
C TYR A 79 -25.60 -8.45 4.85
N LEU A 80 -24.79 -8.56 5.90
CA LEU A 80 -23.35 -8.30 5.84
C LEU A 80 -22.57 -9.54 6.27
N ALA A 81 -21.44 -9.79 5.61
CA ALA A 81 -20.46 -10.78 6.02
C ALA A 81 -19.17 -10.08 6.45
N ILE A 82 -18.50 -10.63 7.46
CA ILE A 82 -17.21 -10.17 7.95
C ILE A 82 -16.22 -11.31 7.80
N ASP A 83 -15.13 -11.05 7.11
CA ASP A 83 -14.03 -11.99 6.92
C ASP A 83 -12.69 -11.24 6.91
N GLU A 84 -11.60 -11.98 7.08
CA GLU A 84 -10.25 -11.47 7.07
C GLU A 84 -9.64 -11.50 5.66
N GLN A 85 -9.13 -10.36 5.22
CA GLN A 85 -8.31 -10.25 4.02
C GLN A 85 -6.82 -10.21 4.40
N ILE A 86 -6.03 -11.14 3.85
CA ILE A 86 -4.59 -11.17 4.04
C ILE A 86 -3.90 -10.53 2.84
N ILE A 87 -2.99 -9.60 3.11
CA ILE A 87 -2.12 -9.01 2.09
C ILE A 87 -0.77 -9.73 2.16
N PRO A 88 -0.38 -10.50 1.14
CA PRO A 88 0.88 -11.19 1.15
C PRO A 88 2.04 -10.19 1.08
N THR A 89 3.04 -10.40 1.93
CA THR A 89 4.21 -9.53 1.97
C THR A 89 5.46 -10.28 2.38
N LYS A 90 6.56 -9.99 1.67
CA LYS A 90 7.91 -10.43 2.06
C LYS A 90 8.62 -9.40 2.93
N ALA A 91 7.96 -8.28 3.29
CA ALA A 91 8.55 -7.26 4.13
C ALA A 91 8.88 -7.80 5.53
N ARG A 92 9.92 -7.23 6.12
CA ARG A 92 10.26 -7.46 7.53
C ARG A 92 9.36 -6.58 8.39
N SER A 93 8.30 -7.17 8.93
CA SER A 93 7.32 -6.49 9.79
C SER A 93 6.91 -7.41 10.94
N SER A 94 6.79 -6.87 12.15
CA SER A 94 6.27 -7.58 13.32
C SER A 94 4.75 -7.80 13.26
N LEU A 95 4.06 -7.21 12.28
CA LEU A 95 2.64 -7.43 12.01
C LEU A 95 2.40 -8.60 11.04
N LYS A 96 3.46 -9.14 10.43
CA LYS A 96 3.34 -10.26 9.50
C LYS A 96 2.97 -11.53 10.27
N GLN A 97 1.93 -12.22 9.82
CA GLN A 97 1.48 -13.49 10.36
C GLN A 97 1.66 -14.59 9.31
N TYR A 98 1.96 -15.81 9.76
CA TYR A 98 1.98 -16.99 8.91
C TYR A 98 0.61 -17.66 8.96
N ASN A 99 -0.02 -17.84 7.81
CA ASN A 99 -1.28 -18.58 7.70
C ASN A 99 -1.15 -19.64 6.60
N PRO A 100 -0.91 -20.92 6.95
CA PRO A 100 -0.65 -21.97 5.96
C PRO A 100 -1.87 -22.31 5.10
N LYS A 101 -3.09 -21.94 5.53
CA LYS A 101 -4.33 -22.24 4.83
C LYS A 101 -4.72 -21.17 3.81
N LYS A 102 -3.96 -20.08 3.69
CA LYS A 102 -4.22 -19.00 2.74
C LYS A 102 -3.12 -18.96 1.67
N PRO A 103 -3.48 -18.75 0.40
CA PRO A 103 -2.50 -18.64 -0.66
C PRO A 103 -1.59 -17.42 -0.43
N PRO A 104 -0.33 -17.49 -0.91
CA PRO A 104 0.62 -16.39 -0.86
C PRO A 104 0.29 -15.27 -1.85
#